data_AF-A0A7C1FNJ6-F1
#
_entry.id   AF-A0A7C1FNJ6-F1
#
_cell.length_a   1.000
_cell.length_b   1.000
_cell.length_c   1.000
_cell.angle_alpha   90.00
_cell.angle_beta   90.00
_cell.angle_gamma   90.00
#
_symmetry.space_group_name_H-M   'P 1'
#
loop_
_entity.id
_entity.type
_entity.pdbx_description
1 polymer ?
#
loop_
_entity_poly.entity_id
_entity_poly.type
_entity_poly.pdbx_seq_one_letter_code
_entity_poly.pdbx_strand_id
1 'polypeptide(L)' 'MPDKRRAFDPVHFIRTTEGQLVLGFFVILYVVGGALIWRFYGPGGAIAGWLCITGGVLFFLLLYGIVSLIGWWANR' A
#
# COMPACT_ATOMS: atom_id res chain seq x y z
N MET A 1 -35.32 -7.42 -25.34
CA MET A 1 -34.21 -6.69 -24.69
C MET A 1 -34.37 -6.80 -23.19
N PRO A 2 -33.49 -7.51 -22.46
CA PRO A 2 -33.40 -7.34 -21.02
C PRO A 2 -31.98 -7.02 -20.53
N ASP A 3 -31.93 -5.91 -19.81
CA ASP A 3 -31.20 -5.60 -18.58
C ASP A 3 -29.70 -5.92 -18.42
N LYS A 4 -28.97 -4.81 -18.40
CA LYS A 4 -27.54 -4.63 -18.09
C LYS A 4 -27.29 -4.96 -16.61
N ARG A 5 -27.25 -6.25 -16.28
CA ARG A 5 -26.76 -6.69 -14.96
C ARG A 5 -25.37 -6.12 -14.76
N ARG A 6 -25.21 -5.33 -13.69
CA ARG A 6 -23.91 -4.88 -13.19
C ARG A 6 -23.11 -6.14 -12.82
N ALA A 7 -22.36 -6.67 -13.77
CA ALA A 7 -21.46 -7.77 -13.55
C ALA A 7 -20.35 -7.24 -12.64
N PHE A 8 -20.47 -7.55 -11.35
CA PHE A 8 -19.41 -7.35 -10.38
C PHE A 8 -18.25 -8.23 -10.87
N ASP A 9 -17.25 -7.63 -11.50
CA ASP A 9 -16.13 -8.35 -12.11
C ASP A 9 -15.04 -8.54 -11.04
N PRO A 10 -14.94 -9.71 -10.40
CA PRO A 10 -14.10 -9.90 -9.23
C PRO A 10 -12.62 -9.70 -9.56
N VAL A 11 -12.20 -9.97 -10.80
CA VAL A 11 -10.80 -9.84 -11.22
C VAL A 11 -10.35 -8.38 -11.19
N HIS A 12 -11.23 -7.45 -11.55
CA HIS A 12 -10.94 -6.02 -11.49
C HIS A 12 -10.95 -5.48 -10.06
N PHE A 13 -11.82 -6.03 -9.20
CA PHE A 13 -11.95 -5.62 -7.79
C PHE A 13 -10.78 -6.11 -6.93
N ILE A 14 -10.29 -7.33 -7.16
CA ILE A 14 -9.14 -7.90 -6.43
C ILE A 14 -7.88 -7.06 -6.64
N ARG A 15 -7.62 -6.63 -7.89
CA ARG A 15 -6.43 -5.82 -8.24
C ARG A 15 -6.42 -4.45 -7.52
N THR A 16 -7.60 -3.90 -7.18
CA THR A 16 -7.71 -2.66 -6.39
C THR A 16 -7.60 -2.90 -4.87
N THR A 17 -7.98 -4.09 -4.40
CA THR A 17 -8.02 -4.43 -2.98
C THR A 17 -6.61 -4.70 -2.42
N GLU A 18 -5.72 -5.30 -3.21
CA GLU A 18 -4.35 -5.58 -2.77
C GLU A 18 -3.59 -4.32 -2.36
N GLY A 19 -3.72 -3.23 -3.15
CA GLY A 19 -3.11 -1.93 -2.83
C GLY A 19 -3.68 -1.31 -1.55
N GLN A 20 -4.99 -1.43 -1.32
CA GLN A 20 -5.62 -0.95 -0.09
C GLN A 20 -5.18 -1.77 1.13
N LEU A 21 -5.03 -3.09 1.00
CA LEU A 21 -4.56 -3.96 2.08
C LEU A 21 -3.13 -3.62 2.49
N VAL A 22 -2.24 -3.44 1.50
CA VAL A 22 -0.85 -3.05 1.73
C VAL A 22 -0.77 -1.67 2.39
N LEU A 23 -1.55 -0.70 1.91
CA LEU A 23 -1.60 0.63 2.51
C LEU A 23 -2.11 0.60 3.96
N GLY A 24 -3.20 -0.15 4.22
CA GLY A 24 -3.74 -0.32 5.57
C GLY A 24 -2.74 -0.97 6.53
N PHE A 25 -2.02 -1.99 6.06
CA PHE A 25 -0.96 -2.63 6.84
C PHE A 25 0.17 -1.64 7.18
N PHE A 26 0.65 -0.85 6.22
CA PHE A 26 1.67 0.16 6.46
C PHE A 26 1.24 1.22 7.48
N VAL A 27 -0.01 1.69 7.40
CA VAL A 27 -0.56 2.65 8.38
C VAL A 27 -0.53 2.06 9.79
N ILE A 28 -0.97 0.81 9.97
CA ILE A 28 -0.96 0.14 11.27
C ILE A 28 0.47 -0.02 11.78
N LEU A 29 1.40 -0.50 10.94
CA LEU A 29 2.81 -0.64 11.32
C LEU A 29 3.43 0.68 11.75
N TYR A 30 3.12 1.76 11.05
CA TYR A 30 3.68 3.07 11.34
C TYR A 30 3.15 3.66 12.65
N VAL A 31 1.83 3.56 12.87
CA VAL A 31 1.20 4.08 14.09
C VAL A 31 1.53 3.19 15.29
N VAL A 32 1.23 1.88 15.19
CA VAL A 32 1.39 0.94 16.31
C VAL A 32 2.86 0.61 16.53
N GLY A 33 3.60 0.27 15.47
CA GLY A 33 5.03 -0.05 15.56
C GLY A 33 5.86 1.16 15.98
N GLY A 34 5.62 2.33 15.38
CA GLY A 34 6.27 3.58 15.79
C GLY A 34 6.00 3.95 17.24
N ALA A 35 4.74 3.86 17.69
CA ALA A 35 4.38 4.12 19.09
C ALA A 35 5.05 3.13 20.06
N LEU A 36 5.10 1.84 19.70
CA LEU A 36 5.73 0.81 20.54
C LEU A 36 7.24 1.03 20.64
N ILE A 37 7.89 1.33 19.52
CA ILE A 37 9.33 1.64 19.48
C ILE A 37 9.63 2.88 20.32
N TRP A 38 8.81 3.93 20.22
CA TRP A 38 8.99 5.14 21.02
C TRP A 38 8.87 4.84 22.52
N ARG A 39 7.92 3.97 22.91
CA ARG A 39 7.69 3.62 24.32
C ARG A 39 8.79 2.75 24.94
N PHE A 40 9.45 1.89 24.15
CA PHE A 40 10.40 0.88 24.66
C PHE A 40 11.87 1.13 24.29
N TYR A 41 12.15 1.64 23.09
CA TYR A 41 13.52 1.78 22.56
C TYR A 41 14.07 3.22 22.61
N GLY A 42 13.25 4.19 22.99
CA GLY A 42 13.64 5.59 23.07
C GLY A 42 13.80 6.26 21.69
N PRO A 43 14.33 7.50 21.64
CA PRO A 43 14.32 8.33 20.44
C PRO A 43 15.18 7.77 19.30
N GLY A 44 16.28 7.07 19.61
CA GLY A 44 17.15 6.46 18.60
C GLY A 44 16.47 5.33 17.83
N GLY A 45 15.70 4.48 18.52
CA GLY A 45 14.93 3.42 17.88
C GLY A 45 13.79 3.98 17.02
N ALA A 46 13.14 5.07 17.48
CA ALA A 46 12.04 5.69 16.77
C ALA A 46 12.47 6.21 15.39
N ILE A 47 13.64 6.84 15.29
CA ILE A 47 14.19 7.34 14.02
C ILE A 47 14.54 6.18 13.08
N ALA A 48 15.17 5.12 13.59
CA ALA A 48 15.52 3.94 12.79
C ALA A 48 14.27 3.21 12.27
N GLY A 49 13.25 3.03 13.11
CA GLY A 49 11.96 2.47 12.72
C GLY A 49 11.25 3.33 11.69
N TRP A 50 11.33 4.65 11.84
CA TRP A 50 10.71 5.59 10.91
C TRP A 50 11.37 5.56 9.52
N LEU A 51 12.70 5.54 9.47
CA LEU A 51 13.48 5.39 8.23
C LEU A 51 13.20 4.04 7.54
N CYS A 52 13.07 2.97 8.31
CA CYS A 52 12.76 1.64 7.78
C CYS A 52 11.38 1.60 7.11
N ILE A 53 10.35 2.10 7.80
CA ILE A 53 8.98 2.04 7.27
C ILE A 53 8.81 2.98 6.07
N THR A 54 9.38 4.18 6.12
CA THR A 54 9.35 5.12 4.97
C THR A 54 10.09 4.57 3.75
N GLY A 55 11.23 3.90 3.94
CA GLY A 55 11.93 3.21 2.87
C GLY A 55 11.08 2.11 2.22
N GLY A 56 10.38 1.31 3.02
CA GLY A 56 9.46 0.28 2.54
C GLY A 56 8.28 0.85 1.73
N VAL A 57 7.63 1.91 2.24
CA VAL A 57 6.53 2.60 1.53
C VAL A 57 7.02 3.15 0.19
N LEU A 58 8.18 3.82 0.19
CA LEU A 58 8.71 4.46 -0.99
C LEU A 58 9.05 3.45 -2.08
N PHE A 59 9.65 2.30 -1.72
CA PHE A 59 9.92 1.21 -2.65
C PHE A 59 8.62 0.62 -3.24
N PHE A 60 7.60 0.37 -2.40
CA PHE A 60 6.31 -0.14 -2.85
C PHE A 60 5.60 0.84 -3.80
N LEU A 61 5.61 2.14 -3.47
CA LEU A 61 4.99 3.17 -4.28
C LEU A 61 5.70 3.30 -5.64
N LEU A 62 7.02 3.13 -5.67
CA LEU A 62 7.81 3.09 -6.91
C LEU A 62 7.37 1.92 -7.81
N LEU A 63 7.27 0.71 -7.26
CA LEU A 63 6.82 -0.46 -8.02
C LEU A 63 5.38 -0.31 -8.53
N TYR A 64 4.48 0.19 -7.69
CA TYR A 64 3.09 0.47 -8.09
C TYR A 64 3.04 1.51 -9.22
N GLY A 65 3.83 2.58 -9.11
CA GLY A 65 3.95 3.60 -10.14
C GLY A 65 4.43 3.01 -11.47
N ILE A 66 5.47 2.17 -11.46
CA ILE A 66 5.99 1.51 -12.65
C ILE A 66 4.93 0.60 -13.30
N VAL A 67 4.28 -0.27 -12.51
CA VAL A 67 3.24 -1.17 -13.03
C VAL A 67 2.05 -0.39 -13.59
N SER A 68 1.62 0.67 -12.91
CA SER A 68 0.57 1.57 -13.40
C SER A 68 0.98 2.27 -14.69
N LEU A 69 2.26 2.65 -14.83
CA LEU A 69 2.79 3.31 -16.02
C LEU A 69 2.83 2.35 -17.21
N ILE A 70 3.29 1.10 -16.99
CA ILE A 70 3.22 0.03 -18.01
C ILE A 70 1.77 -0.25 -18.40
N GLY A 71 0.85 -0.34 -17.45
CA GLY A 71 -0.57 -0.55 -17.74
C GLY A 71 -1.19 0.58 -18.55
N TRP A 72 -0.81 1.83 -18.26
CA TRP A 72 -1.23 2.99 -19.04
C TRP A 72 -0.63 2.98 -20.45
N TRP A 73 0.64 2.56 -20.60
CA TRP A 73 1.31 2.41 -21.89
C TRP A 73 0.72 1.30 -22.75
N ALA A 74 0.36 0.17 -22.15
CA ALA A 74 -0.25 -0.96 -22.86
C ALA A 74 -1.73 -0.72 -23.25
N ASN A 75 -2.38 0.25 -22.61
CA ASN A 75 -3.75 0.68 -22.93
C ASN A 75 -3.79 1.83 -23.96
N ARG A 76 -2.65 2.24 -24.51
CA ARG A 76 -2.55 3.04 -25.74
C ARG A 76 -2.26 2.12 -26.93
#